data_AF-A0A920S0B3-F1
#
_entry.id   AF-A0A920S0B3-F1
#
_cell.length_a   1.000
_cell.length_b   1.000
_cell.length_c   1.000
_cell.angle_alpha   90.00
_cell.angle_beta   90.00
_cell.angle_gamma   90.00
#
_symmetry.space_group_name_H-M   'P 1'
#
loop_
_entity.id
_entity.type
_entity.pdbx_description
1 polymer ?
#
loop_
_entity_poly.entity_id
_entity_poly.type
_entity_poly.pdbx_seq_one_letter_code
_entity_poly.pdbx_strand_id
1 'polypeptide(L)' 'MFLGKAFPFDRLQADVTFTDNIAYTCNLSISSTTADVIILGATDISKRTYNQMVIVQPLVSDLFLVALL' A
#
# COMPACT_ATOMS: atom_id res chain seq x y z
N MET A 1 23.66 4.41 -5.42
CA MET A 1 22.56 3.70 -6.10
C MET A 1 22.09 2.59 -5.16
N PHE A 2 21.04 2.84 -4.37
CA PHE A 2 20.54 1.85 -3.40
C PHE A 2 19.67 0.83 -4.14
N LEU A 3 20.17 -0.39 -4.27
CA LEU A 3 19.43 -1.55 -4.76
C LEU A 3 18.27 -1.84 -3.80
N GLY A 4 17.09 -2.03 -4.37
CA GLY A 4 15.80 -2.02 -3.69
C GLY A 4 15.70 -2.95 -2.50
N LYS A 5 15.29 -2.40 -1.35
CA LYS A 5 14.64 -3.19 -0.32
C LYS A 5 13.22 -3.43 -0.80
N ALA A 6 12.96 -4.64 -1.30
CA ALA A 6 11.60 -5.13 -1.48
C ALA A 6 10.82 -4.91 -0.17
N PHE A 7 9.53 -4.60 -0.26
CA PHE A 7 8.64 -4.54 0.90
C PHE A 7 8.22 -5.98 1.21
N PRO A 8 8.83 -6.67 2.20
CA PRO A 8 8.50 -8.06 2.45
C PRO A 8 7.12 -8.13 3.09
N PHE A 9 6.24 -8.95 2.54
CA PHE A 9 4.93 -9.25 3.10
C PHE A 9 4.64 -10.74 2.91
N ASP A 10 4.02 -11.35 3.91
CA ASP A 10 3.68 -12.78 3.86
C ASP A 10 2.29 -13.01 3.24
N ARG A 11 1.40 -12.03 3.34
CA ARG A 11 0.03 -12.12 2.82
C ARG A 11 -0.52 -10.75 2.46
N LEU A 12 -1.22 -10.69 1.33
CA LEU A 12 -2.00 -9.54 0.88
C LEU A 12 -3.47 -9.95 0.84
N GLN A 13 -4.35 -9.17 1.47
CA GLN A 13 -5.78 -9.41 1.49
C GLN A 13 -6.53 -8.09 1.28
N ALA A 14 -7.59 -8.15 0.48
CA ALA A 14 -8.46 -7.01 0.20
C ALA A 14 -9.89 -7.50 0.01
N ASP A 15 -10.85 -6.63 0.33
CA ASP A 15 -12.22 -6.77 -0.15
C ASP A 15 -12.33 -6.00 -1.48
N VAL A 16 -12.79 -6.68 -2.53
CA VAL A 16 -12.95 -6.05 -3.85
C VAL A 16 -14.37 -6.25 -4.33
N THR A 17 -15.07 -5.13 -4.53
CA THR A 17 -16.41 -5.13 -5.13
C THR A 17 -16.32 -4.68 -6.57
N PHE A 18 -16.96 -5.43 -7.47
CA PHE A 18 -17.00 -5.11 -8.89
C PHE A 18 -18.40 -4.61 -9.28
N THR A 19 -18.47 -3.42 -9.87
CA THR A 19 -19.69 -2.89 -10.52
C THR A 19 -19.30 -2.03 -11.70
N ASP A 20 -20.03 -2.15 -12.82
CA ASP A 20 -19.88 -1.27 -14.00
C ASP A 20 -18.44 -1.11 -14.52
N ASN A 21 -17.68 -2.21 -14.56
CA ASN A 21 -16.25 -2.26 -14.90
C ASN A 21 -15.30 -1.54 -13.93
N ILE A 22 -15.80 -1.11 -12.77
CA ILE A 22 -15.02 -0.51 -11.70
C ILE A 22 -14.81 -1.55 -10.60
N ALA A 23 -13.55 -1.82 -10.27
CA ALA A 23 -13.15 -2.55 -9.07
C ALA A 23 -12.91 -1.54 -7.94
N TYR A 24 -13.71 -1.63 -6.88
CA TYR A 24 -13.53 -0.86 -5.66
C TYR A 24 -12.72 -1.69 -4.67
N THR A 25 -11.51 -1.23 -4.37
CA THR A 25 -10.63 -1.84 -3.38
C THR A 25 -10.92 -1.24 -2.01
N CYS A 26 -11.36 -2.09 -1.09
CA CYS A 26 -11.64 -1.76 0.29
C CYS A 26 -10.79 -2.64 1.22
N ASN A 27 -10.44 -2.13 2.39
CA ASN A 27 -9.72 -2.88 3.44
C ASN A 27 -8.43 -3.56 2.96
N LEU A 28 -7.77 -3.06 1.92
CA LEU A 28 -6.46 -3.57 1.52
C LEU A 28 -5.39 -2.96 2.42
N SER A 29 -4.82 -3.78 3.29
CA SER A 29 -3.63 -3.44 4.05
C SER A 29 -2.51 -4.44 3.78
N ILE A 30 -1.28 -3.94 3.82
CA ILE A 30 -0.07 -4.74 3.72
C ILE A 30 0.82 -4.34 4.90
N SER A 31 1.01 -5.26 5.83
CA SER A 31 1.89 -5.06 6.99
C SER A 31 3.24 -5.71 6.75
N SER A 32 4.30 -5.02 7.16
CA SER A 32 5.68 -5.52 7.12
C SER A 32 6.43 -5.14 8.40
N THR A 33 7.70 -5.52 8.49
CA THR A 33 8.57 -5.10 9.59
C THR A 33 9.02 -3.64 9.51
N THR A 34 8.78 -2.94 8.39
CA THR A 34 9.32 -1.59 8.14
C THR A 34 8.26 -0.52 7.96
N ALA A 35 7.06 -0.89 7.48
CA ALA A 35 5.91 0.00 7.37
C ALA A 35 4.62 -0.81 7.31
N ASP A 36 3.51 -0.13 7.59
CA ASP A 36 2.18 -0.53 7.17
C ASP A 36 1.78 0.26 5.92
N VAL A 37 1.10 -0.40 4.98
CA VAL A 37 0.57 0.21 3.76
C VAL A 37 -0.92 -0.03 3.70
N ILE A 38 -1.70 1.01 3.43
CA ILE A 38 -3.15 0.92 3.20
C ILE A 38 -3.43 1.40 1.78
N ILE A 39 -4.24 0.64 1.05
CA ILE A 39 -4.65 0.96 -0.31
C ILE A 39 -6.18 0.97 -0.35
N LEU A 40 -6.75 2.04 -0.90
CA LEU A 40 -8.18 2.16 -1.12
C LEU A 40 -8.46 2.93 -2.41
N GLY A 41 -9.60 2.68 -3.02
CA GLY A 41 -10.06 3.46 -4.17
C GLY A 41 -10.66 2.62 -5.27
N ALA A 42 -10.64 3.16 -6.49
CA ALA A 42 -11.34 2.61 -7.63
C ALA A 42 -10.38 2.37 -8.80
N THR A 43 -10.59 1.26 -9.50
CA THR A 43 -9.89 0.92 -10.75
C THR A 43 -10.92 0.68 -11.84
N ASP A 44 -10.92 1.49 -12.89
CA ASP A 44 -11.69 1.19 -14.10
C ASP A 44 -10.88 0.19 -14.94
N ILE A 45 -11.35 -1.05 -14.96
CA ILE A 45 -10.63 -2.19 -15.56
C ILE A 45 -10.59 -2.05 -17.09
N SER A 46 -11.68 -1.56 -17.68
CA SER A 46 -11.83 -1.41 -19.13
C SER A 46 -10.93 -0.30 -19.67
N LYS A 47 -10.88 0.83 -18.96
CA LYS A 47 -10.04 1.98 -19.35
C LYS A 47 -8.61 1.89 -18.82
N ARG A 48 -8.34 0.96 -17.90
CA ARG A 48 -7.08 0.83 -17.17
C ARG A 48 -6.68 2.14 -16.48
N THR A 49 -7.65 2.81 -15.88
CA THR A 49 -7.42 4.02 -15.07
C THR A 49 -7.53 3.69 -13.60
N TYR A 50 -6.70 4.34 -12.80
CA TYR A 50 -6.54 4.04 -11.38
C TYR A 50 -6.72 5.32 -10.59
N ASN A 51 -7.74 5.35 -9.75
CA ASN A 51 -7.93 6.39 -8.75
C ASN A 51 -7.81 5.72 -7.38
N GLN A 52 -6.57 5.50 -6.98
CA GLN A 52 -6.21 4.84 -5.73
C GLN A 52 -5.46 5.79 -4.82
N MET A 53 -5.80 5.76 -3.54
CA MET A 53 -5.04 6.37 -2.48
C MET A 53 -4.19 5.29 -1.81
N VAL A 54 -2.89 5.57 -1.68
CA VAL A 54 -1.94 4.73 -0.97
C VAL A 54 -1.40 5.51 0.21
N ILE A 55 -1.61 4.97 1.40
CA ILE A 55 -1.08 5.51 2.65
C ILE A 55 0.05 4.60 3.09
N VAL A 56 1.24 5.16 3.31
CA VAL A 56 2.41 4.44 3.82
C VAL A 56 2.74 5.00 5.19
N GLN A 57 2.72 4.13 6.21
CA GLN A 57 3.04 4.47 7.58
C GLN A 57 4.31 3.72 8.00
N PRO A 58 5.50 4.36 7.97
CA PRO A 58 6.74 3.76 8.44
C PRO A 58 6.64 3.34 9.92
N LEU A 59 7.08 2.12 10.23
CA LEU A 59 7.15 1.57 11.60
C LEU A 59 8.52 1.85 12.23
N VAL A 60 9.10 3.01 11.93
CA VAL A 60 10.34 3.45 12.59
C VAL A 60 10.01 3.84 14.02
N SER A 61 10.60 3.13 14.99
CA SER A 61 10.68 3.66 16.35
C SER A 61 11.53 4.94 16.31
N ASP A 62 11.09 6.01 16.97
CA ASP A 62 11.76 7.33 17.04
C ASP A 62 13.26 7.29 17.41
N LEU A 63 13.79 6.15 17.85
CA LEU A 63 15.18 5.96 18.23
C LEU A 63 16.20 6.18 17.09
N PHE A 64 15.80 6.13 15.82
CA PHE A 64 16.72 6.34 14.68
C PHE A 64 16.72 7.76 14.10
N LEU A 65 15.89 8.68 14.59
CA LEU A 65 15.82 10.06 14.06
C LEU A 65 16.95 10.97 14.60
N VAL A 66 17.82 10.49 15.50
CA VAL A 66 18.88 11.30 16.15
C VAL A 66 20.25 11.18 15.46
N ALA A 67 20.40 10.37 14.40
CA ALA A 67 21.71 10.15 13.78
C ALA A 67 21.74 10.43 12.26
N LEU A 68 21.34 11.64 11.83
CA LEU A 68 21.96 12.34 10.70
C LEU A 68 21.47 13.81 10.65
N LEU A 69 22.24 14.71 11.28
CA LEU A 69 22.32 16.13 10.94
C LEU A 69 23.64 16.37 10.20
#